data_AF-A0A9X8J0G4-F1
#
_entry.id   AF-A0A9X8J0G4-F1
#
_cell.length_a   1.000
_cell.length_b   1.000
_cell.length_c   1.000
_cell.angle_alpha   90.00
_cell.angle_beta   90.00
_cell.angle_gamma   90.00
#
_symmetry.space_group_name_H-M   'P 1'
#
loop_
_entity.id
_entity.type
_entity.pdbx_description
1 polymer ?
#
loop_
_entity_poly.entity_id
_entity_poly.type
_entity_poly.pdbx_seq_one_letter_code
_entity_poly.pdbx_strand_id
1 'polypeptide(L)'
;MWNIKEEDLDEFRITCRNRLSPERSMVFILGATVYSSLFMLFILGALVKFGWGYYPNLFDKIIVSIELVLYTLQVIFFILYLFPKVRFKCQKLQALVILLCTFQLGTIGFTLFVLPAISNYSIDQITLLYVGLLFLGAVFVHLVTTIDTFKQAESGAFSMDERAASFFSKTKNNVMIGVTVYGLILLILIYFHNDYETEILVGYIAGTLVMYAVAIGAAEFQLLAYCRFKFPSFYISWEEHERERQKRLKLYEEKEKKKTKEIK
;
A
#
# COMPACT_ATOMS: atom_id res chain seq x y z
N MET A 1 20.71 13.85 -1.43
CA MET A 1 19.38 14.47 -1.18
C MET A 1 18.81 14.86 -2.54
N TRP A 2 17.61 14.41 -2.90
CA TRP A 2 17.02 14.67 -4.22
C TRP A 2 16.75 16.16 -4.44
N ASN A 3 17.11 16.69 -5.62
CA ASN A 3 16.95 18.11 -5.96
C ASN A 3 15.60 18.40 -6.64
N ILE A 4 14.51 17.87 -6.06
CA ILE A 4 13.15 18.06 -6.58
C ILE A 4 12.70 19.50 -6.27
N LYS A 5 12.20 20.19 -7.29
CA LYS A 5 11.57 21.52 -7.18
C LYS A 5 10.05 21.39 -7.07
N GLU A 6 9.41 22.35 -6.41
CA GLU A 6 7.96 22.32 -6.19
C GLU A 6 7.15 22.56 -7.49
N GLU A 7 7.68 23.40 -8.39
CA GLU A 7 7.09 23.71 -9.71
C GLU A 7 7.00 22.49 -10.64
N ASP A 8 7.87 21.50 -10.44
CA ASP A 8 7.95 20.27 -11.21
C ASP A 8 6.98 19.18 -10.73
N LEU A 9 6.10 19.50 -9.76
CA LEU A 9 5.20 18.56 -9.09
C LEU A 9 3.71 18.90 -9.26
N ASP A 10 3.34 19.79 -10.18
CA ASP A 10 1.97 20.26 -10.32
C ASP A 10 0.98 19.12 -10.62
N GLU A 11 1.29 18.24 -11.55
CA GLU A 11 0.45 17.08 -11.90
C GLU A 11 0.38 16.08 -10.73
N PHE A 12 1.51 15.84 -10.07
CA PHE A 12 1.56 14.98 -8.90
C PHE A 12 0.71 15.56 -7.76
N ARG A 13 0.76 16.87 -7.52
CA ARG A 13 -0.06 17.55 -6.51
C ARG A 13 -1.54 17.46 -6.82
N ILE A 14 -1.95 17.61 -8.08
CA ILE A 14 -3.33 17.40 -8.52
C ILE A 14 -3.76 15.96 -8.26
N THR A 15 -2.92 14.99 -8.63
CA THR A 15 -3.14 13.56 -8.38
C THR A 15 -3.29 13.29 -6.88
N CYS A 16 -2.44 13.87 -6.03
CA CYS A 16 -2.53 13.76 -4.59
C CYS A 16 -3.81 14.40 -4.05
N ARG A 17 -4.20 15.60 -4.50
CA ARG A 17 -5.48 16.23 -4.11
C ARG A 17 -6.69 15.36 -4.49
N ASN A 18 -6.61 14.69 -5.64
CA ASN A 18 -7.71 13.88 -6.15
C ASN A 18 -7.75 12.46 -5.61
N ARG A 19 -6.63 11.80 -5.28
CA ARG A 19 -6.59 10.39 -4.88
C ARG A 19 -6.08 10.19 -3.45
N LEU A 20 -5.19 11.06 -2.99
CA LEU A 20 -4.46 10.94 -1.73
C LEU A 20 -4.70 12.17 -0.83
N SER A 21 -5.87 12.79 -0.95
CA SER A 21 -6.28 13.84 -0.02
C SER A 21 -6.46 13.26 1.37
N PRO A 22 -6.39 14.07 2.43
CA PRO A 22 -6.53 13.56 3.79
C PRO A 22 -7.82 12.75 4.00
N GLU A 23 -8.88 13.09 3.28
CA GLU A 23 -10.13 12.35 3.24
C GLU A 23 -10.04 11.04 2.44
N ARG A 24 -9.51 11.04 1.22
CA ARG A 24 -9.44 9.81 0.40
C ARG A 24 -8.39 8.83 0.91
N SER A 25 -7.33 9.31 1.54
CA SER A 25 -6.38 8.47 2.27
C SER A 25 -7.04 7.62 3.36
N MET A 26 -8.17 8.06 3.93
CA MET A 26 -8.93 7.23 4.87
C MET A 26 -9.58 6.01 4.24
N VAL A 27 -9.96 6.11 2.96
CA VAL A 27 -10.49 4.96 2.22
C VAL A 27 -9.41 3.90 2.06
N PHE A 28 -8.17 4.32 1.79
CA PHE A 28 -7.02 3.41 1.74
C PHE A 28 -6.73 2.79 3.12
N ILE A 29 -6.65 3.60 4.18
CA ILE A 29 -6.39 3.10 5.54
C ILE A 29 -7.50 2.11 5.97
N LEU A 30 -8.77 2.43 5.70
CA LEU A 30 -9.89 1.52 5.96
C LEU A 30 -9.75 0.22 5.17
N GLY A 31 -9.50 0.30 3.86
CA GLY A 31 -9.35 -0.88 3.00
C GLY A 31 -8.20 -1.77 3.44
N ALA A 32 -7.04 -1.18 3.74
CA ALA A 32 -5.90 -1.90 4.30
C ALA A 32 -6.25 -2.51 5.66
N THR A 33 -7.05 -1.85 6.50
CA THR A 33 -7.43 -2.37 7.82
C THR A 33 -8.37 -3.56 7.69
N VAL A 34 -9.37 -3.47 6.81
CA VAL A 34 -10.26 -4.59 6.51
C VAL A 34 -9.47 -5.77 5.96
N TYR A 35 -8.58 -5.55 4.99
CA TYR A 35 -7.74 -6.61 4.44
C TYR A 35 -6.87 -7.25 5.52
N SER A 36 -6.09 -6.46 6.27
CA SER A 36 -5.23 -6.99 7.34
C SER A 36 -6.04 -7.73 8.40
N SER A 37 -7.25 -7.26 8.73
CA SER A 37 -8.14 -7.91 9.69
C SER A 37 -8.46 -9.35 9.30
N LEU A 38 -8.68 -9.64 8.01
CA LEU A 38 -8.99 -10.99 7.53
C LEU A 38 -7.87 -11.98 7.90
N PHE A 39 -6.61 -11.59 7.72
CA PHE A 39 -5.45 -12.42 8.07
C PHE A 39 -5.19 -12.44 9.58
N MET A 40 -5.36 -11.30 10.25
CA MET A 40 -5.20 -11.21 11.71
C MET A 40 -6.20 -12.06 12.48
N LEU A 41 -7.40 -12.32 11.95
CA LEU A 41 -8.35 -13.24 12.57
C LEU A 41 -7.75 -14.64 12.75
N PHE A 42 -6.98 -15.14 11.78
CA PHE A 42 -6.31 -16.43 11.91
C PHE A 42 -5.19 -16.40 12.95
N ILE A 43 -4.33 -15.37 12.90
CA ILE A 43 -3.19 -15.22 13.83
C ILE A 43 -3.67 -15.06 15.27
N LEU A 44 -4.65 -14.18 15.50
CA LEU A 44 -5.24 -13.93 16.82
C LEU A 44 -6.09 -15.12 17.28
N GLY A 45 -6.88 -15.73 16.40
CA GLY A 45 -7.70 -16.90 16.73
C GLY A 45 -6.83 -18.07 17.19
N ALA A 46 -5.73 -18.33 16.49
CA ALA A 46 -4.72 -19.30 16.88
C ALA A 46 -4.09 -18.96 18.24
N LEU A 47 -3.67 -17.70 18.43
CA LEU A 47 -3.04 -17.26 19.68
C LEU A 47 -4.00 -17.36 20.88
N VAL A 48 -5.27 -17.00 20.71
CA VAL A 48 -6.29 -17.08 21.77
C VAL A 48 -6.63 -18.53 22.12
N LYS A 49 -6.73 -19.41 21.12
CA LYS A 49 -7.15 -20.80 21.32
C LYS A 49 -6.02 -21.70 21.83
N PHE A 50 -4.81 -21.51 21.34
CA PHE A 50 -3.68 -22.42 21.55
C PHE A 50 -2.48 -21.76 22.25
N GLY A 51 -2.51 -20.43 22.45
CA GLY A 51 -1.41 -19.69 23.06
C GLY A 51 -0.16 -19.62 22.19
N TRP A 52 0.93 -19.10 22.76
CA TRP A 52 2.23 -19.00 22.09
C TRP A 52 2.87 -20.34 21.75
N GLY A 53 2.40 -21.44 22.38
CA GLY A 53 2.86 -22.80 22.05
C GLY A 53 2.51 -23.23 20.62
N TYR A 54 1.53 -22.56 19.99
CA TYR A 54 1.15 -22.78 18.60
C TYR A 54 2.20 -22.35 17.58
N TYR A 55 3.09 -21.43 17.97
CA TYR A 55 4.19 -20.93 17.15
C TYR A 55 5.49 -21.51 17.69
N PRO A 56 5.94 -22.68 17.20
CA PRO A 56 6.96 -23.48 17.87
C PRO A 56 8.34 -22.82 17.83
N ASN A 57 8.69 -22.16 16.72
CA ASN A 57 10.03 -21.65 16.50
C ASN A 57 10.15 -20.15 16.83
N LEU A 58 11.38 -19.70 17.09
CA LEU A 58 11.67 -18.28 17.37
C LEU A 58 11.27 -17.38 16.19
N PHE A 59 11.51 -17.84 14.97
CA PHE A 59 11.17 -17.12 13.74
C PHE A 59 9.67 -16.82 13.66
N ASP A 60 8.82 -17.83 13.88
CA ASP A 60 7.36 -17.70 13.87
C ASP A 60 6.89 -16.67 14.90
N LYS A 61 7.44 -16.76 16.13
CA LYS A 61 7.11 -15.83 17.21
C LYS A 61 7.50 -14.39 16.88
N ILE A 62 8.66 -14.19 16.23
CA ILE A 62 9.11 -12.87 15.79
C ILE A 62 8.15 -12.30 14.75
N ILE A 63 7.80 -13.07 13.71
CA ILE A 63 6.87 -12.62 12.66
C ILE A 63 5.51 -12.27 13.26
N VAL A 64 4.93 -13.16 14.07
CA VAL A 64 3.64 -12.93 14.73
C VAL A 64 3.69 -11.67 15.60
N SER A 65 4.77 -11.47 16.35
CA SER A 65 4.94 -10.27 17.19
C SER A 65 5.01 -9.00 16.36
N ILE A 66 5.74 -9.00 15.24
CA ILE A 66 5.83 -7.87 14.31
C ILE A 66 4.44 -7.55 13.75
N GLU A 67 3.72 -8.56 13.24
CA GLU A 67 2.37 -8.35 12.68
C GLU A 67 1.36 -7.85 13.72
N LEU A 68 1.43 -8.34 14.96
CA LEU A 68 0.60 -7.83 16.06
C LEU A 68 0.87 -6.36 16.35
N VAL A 69 2.15 -5.96 16.39
CA VAL A 69 2.54 -4.56 16.62
C VAL A 69 2.09 -3.68 15.46
N LEU A 70 2.36 -4.07 14.22
CA LEU A 70 1.96 -3.34 13.02
C LEU A 70 0.44 -3.17 12.96
N TYR A 71 -0.31 -4.26 13.17
CA TYR A 71 -1.76 -4.23 13.16
C TYR A 71 -2.34 -3.36 14.28
N THR A 72 -1.77 -3.44 15.48
CA THR A 72 -2.20 -2.59 16.61
C THR A 72 -2.00 -1.11 16.30
N LEU A 73 -0.83 -0.74 15.75
CA LEU A 73 -0.57 0.63 15.31
C LEU A 73 -1.54 1.05 14.20
N GLN A 74 -1.78 0.18 13.22
CA GLN A 74 -2.73 0.42 12.13
C GLN A 74 -4.14 0.71 12.66
N VAL A 75 -4.66 -0.10 13.58
CA VAL A 75 -5.98 0.10 14.19
C VAL A 75 -6.05 1.39 15.01
N ILE A 76 -5.01 1.69 15.81
CA ILE A 76 -4.94 2.93 16.59
C ILE A 76 -5.03 4.14 15.66
N PHE A 77 -4.23 4.18 14.59
CA PHE A 77 -4.25 5.31 13.67
C PHE A 77 -5.53 5.39 12.85
N PHE A 78 -6.13 4.25 12.48
CA PHE A 78 -7.44 4.23 11.85
C PHE A 78 -8.48 4.93 12.73
N ILE A 79 -8.57 4.57 14.02
CA ILE A 79 -9.49 5.19 14.98
C ILE A 79 -9.20 6.69 15.14
N LEU A 80 -7.93 7.08 15.29
CA LEU A 80 -7.54 8.49 15.43
C LEU A 80 -7.95 9.34 14.21
N TYR A 81 -7.89 8.77 13.01
CA TYR A 81 -8.21 9.50 11.78
C TYR A 81 -9.68 9.41 11.36
N LEU A 82 -10.54 8.71 12.11
CA LEU A 82 -12.00 8.83 11.96
C LEU A 82 -12.46 10.28 12.20
N PHE A 83 -11.72 11.06 13.00
CA PHE A 83 -12.00 12.47 13.26
C PHE A 83 -11.47 13.36 12.12
N PRO A 84 -12.34 14.04 11.33
CA PRO A 84 -11.91 14.80 10.17
C PRO A 84 -10.89 15.91 10.49
N LYS A 85 -11.04 16.60 11.62
CA LYS A 85 -10.09 17.64 12.02
C LYS A 85 -8.68 17.09 12.30
N VAL A 86 -8.58 15.87 12.82
CA VAL A 86 -7.29 15.22 13.13
C VAL A 86 -6.56 14.83 11.86
N ARG A 87 -7.24 14.22 10.87
CA ARG A 87 -6.63 13.86 9.58
C ARG A 87 -6.07 15.07 8.83
N PHE A 88 -6.78 16.19 8.83
CA PHE A 88 -6.33 17.43 8.18
C PHE A 88 -5.23 18.14 8.96
N LYS A 89 -5.22 18.07 10.30
CA LYS A 89 -4.14 18.64 11.12
C LYS A 89 -2.84 17.82 11.04
N CYS A 90 -2.94 16.50 11.04
CA CYS A 90 -1.81 15.57 11.16
C CYS A 90 -1.42 14.91 9.83
N GLN A 91 -1.43 15.64 8.72
CA GLN A 91 -1.19 15.09 7.37
C GLN A 91 0.19 14.47 7.16
N LYS A 92 1.23 15.00 7.83
CA LYS A 92 2.58 14.43 7.78
C LYS A 92 2.61 13.03 8.40
N LEU A 93 2.05 12.91 9.60
CA LEU A 93 1.89 11.61 10.26
C LEU A 93 0.99 10.68 9.46
N GLN A 94 -0.09 11.19 8.87
CA GLN A 94 -0.99 10.39 8.06
C GLN A 94 -0.27 9.78 6.85
N ALA A 95 0.66 10.51 6.23
CA ALA A 95 1.46 9.96 5.13
C ALA A 95 2.39 8.83 5.60
N LEU A 96 2.98 8.95 6.80
CA LEU A 96 3.75 7.86 7.41
C LEU A 96 2.87 6.65 7.74
N VAL A 97 1.65 6.88 8.23
CA VAL A 97 0.68 5.82 8.51
C VAL A 97 0.26 5.11 7.22
N ILE A 98 0.08 5.82 6.11
CA ILE A 98 -0.17 5.21 4.80
C ILE A 98 0.99 4.28 4.43
N LEU A 99 2.24 4.71 4.63
CA LEU A 99 3.41 3.85 4.38
C LEU A 99 3.41 2.60 5.27
N LEU A 100 3.08 2.74 6.56
CA LEU A 100 2.94 1.61 7.49
C LEU A 100 1.84 0.64 7.03
N CYS A 101 0.66 1.15 6.70
CA CYS A 101 -0.46 0.34 6.21
C CYS A 101 -0.11 -0.36 4.89
N THR A 102 0.65 0.33 4.02
CA THR A 102 1.10 -0.21 2.73
C THR A 102 2.11 -1.33 2.95
N PHE A 103 3.08 -1.15 3.84
CA PHE A 103 4.02 -2.20 4.20
C PHE A 103 3.29 -3.44 4.73
N GLN A 104 2.40 -3.25 5.70
CA GLN A 104 1.62 -4.35 6.27
C GLN A 104 0.72 -5.03 5.24
N LEU A 105 0.06 -4.27 4.36
CA LEU A 105 -0.75 -4.82 3.27
C LEU A 105 0.08 -5.75 2.34
N GLY A 106 1.35 -5.39 2.11
CA GLY A 106 2.27 -6.17 1.29
C GLY A 106 2.82 -7.43 1.98
N THR A 107 2.92 -7.44 3.31
CA THR A 107 3.57 -8.54 4.05
C THR A 107 2.60 -9.49 4.75
N ILE A 108 1.41 -9.04 5.14
CA ILE A 108 0.54 -9.86 6.00
C ILE A 108 0.02 -11.13 5.31
N GLY A 109 -0.23 -11.05 4.00
CA GLY A 109 -0.61 -12.23 3.21
C GLY A 109 0.50 -13.27 3.16
N PHE A 110 1.76 -12.83 3.13
CA PHE A 110 2.92 -13.70 3.16
C PHE A 110 3.11 -14.39 4.51
N THR A 111 2.83 -13.69 5.61
CA THR A 111 2.85 -14.27 6.96
C THR A 111 1.93 -15.49 7.05
N LEU A 112 0.77 -15.48 6.39
CA LEU A 112 -0.14 -16.63 6.33
C LEU A 112 0.52 -17.89 5.73
N PHE A 113 1.32 -17.70 4.68
CA PHE A 113 1.96 -18.77 3.93
C PHE A 113 3.30 -19.23 4.50
N VAL A 114 3.81 -18.55 5.53
CA VAL A 114 5.05 -18.89 6.24
C VAL A 114 4.75 -19.56 7.58
N LEU A 115 3.57 -19.31 8.16
CA LEU A 115 3.19 -19.89 9.44
C LEU A 115 2.62 -21.31 9.25
N PRO A 116 3.28 -22.36 9.79
CA PRO A 116 2.81 -23.76 9.70
C PRO A 116 1.41 -23.95 10.29
N ALA A 117 1.12 -23.08 11.25
CA ALA A 117 -0.15 -22.84 11.93
C ALA A 117 -1.39 -22.73 11.03
N ILE A 118 -1.25 -22.43 9.73
CA ILE A 118 -2.40 -22.16 8.86
C ILE A 118 -2.44 -23.10 7.66
N SER A 119 -1.28 -23.56 7.18
CA SER A 119 -1.23 -24.46 6.03
C SER A 119 -1.51 -25.93 6.37
N ASN A 120 -1.57 -26.35 7.65
CA ASN A 120 -1.53 -27.77 8.06
C ASN A 120 -0.30 -28.55 7.56
N TYR A 121 0.64 -27.86 6.88
CA TYR A 121 1.88 -28.40 6.37
C TYR A 121 3.04 -27.82 7.17
N SER A 122 3.98 -28.66 7.60
CA SER A 122 5.29 -28.17 8.02
C SER A 122 5.97 -27.55 6.81
N ILE A 123 6.08 -26.23 6.77
CA ILE A 123 6.81 -25.55 5.70
C ILE A 123 8.28 -25.95 5.85
N ASP A 124 8.77 -26.70 4.86
CA ASP A 124 10.16 -27.10 4.83
C ASP A 124 11.05 -25.91 4.46
N GLN A 125 12.36 -26.05 4.70
CA GLN A 125 13.31 -24.96 4.50
C GLN A 125 13.41 -24.49 3.05
N ILE A 126 13.17 -25.36 2.06
CA ILE A 126 13.25 -25.02 0.63
C ILE A 126 12.04 -24.15 0.27
N THR A 127 10.84 -24.50 0.74
CA THR A 127 9.66 -23.67 0.56
C THR A 127 9.84 -22.30 1.22
N LEU A 128 10.34 -22.26 2.45
CA LEU A 128 10.65 -20.99 3.13
C LEU A 128 11.68 -20.16 2.35
N LEU A 129 12.67 -20.80 1.73
CA LEU A 129 13.66 -20.14 0.88
C LEU A 129 13.00 -19.50 -0.36
N TYR A 130 12.17 -20.22 -1.10
CA TYR A 130 11.48 -19.68 -2.28
C TYR A 130 10.55 -18.52 -1.94
N VAL A 131 9.85 -18.65 -0.81
CA VAL A 131 8.97 -17.63 -0.27
C VAL A 131 9.82 -16.41 0.16
N GLY A 132 10.94 -16.59 0.87
CA GLY A 132 11.89 -15.52 1.16
C GLY A 132 12.45 -14.83 -0.09
N LEU A 133 12.72 -15.57 -1.16
CA LEU A 133 13.15 -15.05 -2.45
C LEU A 133 12.06 -14.20 -3.14
N LEU A 134 10.79 -14.63 -3.08
CA LEU A 134 9.66 -13.82 -3.57
C LEU A 134 9.60 -12.47 -2.86
N PHE A 135 9.77 -12.45 -1.53
CA PHE A 135 9.80 -11.23 -0.73
C PHE A 135 11.00 -10.34 -1.11
N LEU A 136 12.21 -10.91 -1.24
CA LEU A 136 13.39 -10.16 -1.67
C LEU A 136 13.21 -9.53 -3.05
N GLY A 137 12.57 -10.22 -3.99
CA GLY A 137 12.23 -9.65 -5.29
C GLY A 137 11.27 -8.46 -5.18
N ALA A 138 10.29 -8.50 -4.27
CA ALA A 138 9.40 -7.37 -4.02
C ALA A 138 10.13 -6.17 -3.40
N VAL A 139 11.06 -6.42 -2.48
CA VAL A 139 11.95 -5.37 -1.93
C VAL A 139 12.79 -4.74 -3.05
N PHE A 140 13.37 -5.56 -3.93
CA PHE A 140 14.14 -5.06 -5.08
C PHE A 140 13.28 -4.18 -6.01
N VAL A 141 12.07 -4.63 -6.37
CA VAL A 141 11.12 -3.83 -7.16
C VAL A 141 10.80 -2.52 -6.46
N HIS A 142 10.50 -2.56 -5.17
CA HIS A 142 10.20 -1.36 -4.41
C HIS A 142 11.36 -0.36 -4.48
N LEU A 143 12.60 -0.80 -4.24
CA LEU A 143 13.78 0.07 -4.32
C LEU A 143 13.93 0.71 -5.70
N VAL A 144 13.84 -0.08 -6.78
CA VAL A 144 13.98 0.45 -8.14
C VAL A 144 12.84 1.42 -8.47
N THR A 145 11.59 1.07 -8.15
CA THR A 145 10.43 1.93 -8.42
C THR A 145 10.49 3.23 -7.63
N THR A 146 10.98 3.21 -6.38
CA THR A 146 11.20 4.42 -5.59
C THR A 146 12.29 5.29 -6.21
N ILE A 147 13.45 4.73 -6.53
CA ILE A 147 14.54 5.49 -7.17
C ILE A 147 14.05 6.12 -8.48
N ASP A 148 13.36 5.35 -9.31
CA ASP A 148 12.81 5.81 -10.58
C ASP A 148 11.77 6.92 -10.39
N THR A 149 10.84 6.75 -9.45
CA THR A 149 9.81 7.76 -9.13
C THR A 149 10.43 9.09 -8.65
N PHE A 150 11.46 9.03 -7.81
CA PHE A 150 12.14 10.23 -7.33
C PHE A 150 12.98 10.90 -8.43
N LYS A 151 13.62 10.12 -9.32
CA LYS A 151 14.31 10.67 -10.51
C LYS A 151 13.33 11.34 -11.47
N GLN A 152 12.18 10.72 -11.71
CA GLN A 152 11.10 11.31 -12.51
C GLN A 152 10.67 12.66 -11.92
N ALA A 153 10.41 12.71 -10.60
CA ALA A 153 10.09 13.96 -9.90
C ALA A 153 11.19 15.02 -10.03
N GLU A 154 12.47 14.64 -9.93
CA GLU A 154 13.60 15.56 -10.06
C GLU A 154 13.77 16.09 -11.50
N SER A 155 13.41 15.28 -12.50
CA SER A 155 13.49 15.66 -13.91
C SER A 155 12.31 16.49 -14.43
N GLY A 156 11.28 16.72 -13.60
CA GLY A 156 10.07 17.42 -14.03
C GLY A 156 9.04 16.56 -14.74
N ALA A 157 9.10 15.24 -14.62
CA ALA A 157 8.15 14.32 -15.25
C ALA A 157 6.70 14.47 -14.73
N PHE A 158 6.51 15.14 -13.59
CA PHE A 158 5.20 15.43 -12.99
C PHE A 158 4.79 16.90 -13.12
N SER A 159 5.43 17.65 -14.02
CA SER A 159 5.02 19.01 -14.38
C SER A 159 3.76 18.97 -15.26
N MET A 160 3.15 20.13 -15.52
CA MET A 160 2.11 20.26 -16.56
C MET A 160 2.68 20.77 -17.90
N ASP A 161 4.00 20.80 -18.06
CA ASP A 161 4.67 21.27 -19.26
C ASP A 161 5.15 20.11 -20.14
N GLU A 162 5.91 20.42 -21.19
CA GLU A 162 6.37 19.44 -22.17
C GLU A 162 7.29 18.34 -21.58
N ARG A 163 7.78 18.50 -20.34
CA ARG A 163 8.58 17.47 -19.64
C ARG A 163 7.72 16.37 -19.02
N ALA A 164 6.39 16.53 -18.96
CA ALA A 164 5.48 15.54 -18.40
C ALA A 164 5.68 14.17 -19.06
N ALA A 165 5.84 13.13 -18.25
CA ALA A 165 6.10 11.78 -18.72
C ALA A 165 5.25 10.75 -17.97
N SER A 166 5.07 9.58 -18.59
CA SER A 166 4.35 8.47 -17.97
C SER A 166 5.04 8.01 -16.68
N PHE A 167 4.23 7.77 -15.64
CA PHE A 167 4.65 7.16 -14.38
C PHE A 167 5.39 5.81 -14.56
N PHE A 168 5.09 5.08 -15.64
CA PHE A 168 5.83 3.88 -16.02
C PHE A 168 6.97 4.23 -16.98
N SER A 169 8.16 4.43 -16.42
CA SER A 169 9.37 4.58 -17.21
C SER A 169 9.75 3.27 -17.92
N LYS A 170 10.59 3.37 -18.96
CA LYS A 170 11.16 2.20 -19.65
C LYS A 170 11.91 1.28 -18.68
N THR A 171 12.61 1.87 -17.70
CA THR A 171 13.32 1.13 -16.64
C THR A 171 12.34 0.30 -15.82
N LYS A 172 11.25 0.92 -15.35
CA LYS A 172 10.21 0.25 -14.58
C LYS A 172 9.56 -0.87 -15.37
N ASN A 173 9.26 -0.66 -16.65
CA ASN A 173 8.68 -1.69 -17.50
C ASN A 173 9.61 -2.91 -17.65
N ASN A 174 10.91 -2.69 -17.90
CA ASN A 174 11.88 -3.79 -18.03
C ASN A 174 12.02 -4.59 -16.73
N VAL A 175 12.03 -3.90 -15.58
CA VAL A 175 12.07 -4.55 -14.26
C VAL A 175 10.80 -5.37 -14.02
N MET A 176 9.63 -4.85 -14.39
CA MET A 176 8.36 -5.58 -14.27
C MET A 176 8.36 -6.88 -15.08
N ILE A 177 8.89 -6.86 -16.30
CA ILE A 177 9.00 -8.09 -17.11
C ILE A 177 9.91 -9.11 -16.43
N GLY A 178 11.11 -8.70 -16.02
CA GLY A 178 12.09 -9.60 -15.39
C GLY A 178 11.57 -10.20 -14.08
N VAL A 179 10.91 -9.38 -13.27
CA VAL A 179 10.34 -9.80 -11.99
C VAL A 179 9.12 -10.70 -12.18
N THR A 180 8.30 -10.47 -13.22
CA THR A 180 7.18 -11.36 -13.53
C THR A 180 7.67 -12.76 -13.85
N VAL A 181 8.71 -12.88 -14.69
CA VAL A 181 9.33 -14.16 -15.01
C VAL A 181 9.93 -14.81 -13.76
N TYR A 182 10.68 -14.04 -12.96
CA TYR A 182 11.26 -14.50 -11.70
C TYR A 182 10.21 -15.04 -10.71
N GLY A 183 9.13 -14.28 -10.48
CA GLY A 183 8.04 -14.66 -9.59
C GLY A 183 7.30 -15.90 -10.08
N LEU A 184 7.05 -16.02 -11.39
CA LEU A 184 6.44 -17.20 -11.99
C LEU A 184 7.30 -18.46 -11.79
N ILE A 185 8.62 -18.36 -12.00
CA ILE A 185 9.55 -19.47 -11.76
C ILE A 185 9.47 -19.93 -10.30
N LEU A 186 9.51 -19.00 -9.35
CA LEU A 186 9.44 -19.34 -7.92
C LEU A 186 8.09 -19.96 -7.53
N LEU A 187 6.98 -19.44 -8.05
CA LEU A 187 5.65 -20.01 -7.81
C LEU A 187 5.53 -21.44 -8.37
N ILE A 188 6.09 -21.70 -9.56
CA ILE A 188 6.16 -23.03 -10.15
C ILE A 188 7.01 -23.97 -9.28
N LEU A 189 8.16 -23.51 -8.79
CA LEU A 189 9.02 -24.30 -7.91
C LEU A 189 8.33 -24.63 -6.58
N ILE A 190 7.64 -23.67 -5.96
CA ILE A 190 6.85 -23.89 -4.74
C ILE A 190 5.78 -24.95 -4.98
N TYR A 191 5.06 -24.85 -6.10
CA TYR A 191 4.00 -25.78 -6.47
C TYR A 191 4.51 -27.22 -6.60
N PHE A 192 5.54 -27.44 -7.44
CA PHE A 192 6.07 -28.78 -7.68
C PHE A 192 6.80 -29.38 -6.48
N HIS A 193 7.48 -28.55 -5.68
CA HIS A 193 8.21 -29.01 -4.50
C HIS A 193 7.28 -29.53 -3.40
N ASN A 194 6.14 -28.88 -3.20
CA ASN A 194 5.19 -29.23 -2.13
C ASN A 194 4.04 -30.14 -2.58
N ASP A 195 3.90 -30.40 -3.88
CA ASP A 195 2.74 -31.09 -4.46
C ASP A 195 1.41 -30.47 -3.99
N TYR A 196 1.36 -29.13 -3.92
CA TYR A 196 0.22 -28.42 -3.35
C TYR A 196 -1.05 -28.56 -4.20
N GLU A 197 -2.20 -28.60 -3.53
CA GLU A 197 -3.49 -28.44 -4.20
C GLU A 197 -3.61 -27.06 -4.86
N THR A 198 -4.44 -26.98 -5.91
CA THR A 198 -4.62 -25.76 -6.70
C THR A 198 -5.07 -24.57 -5.85
N GLU A 199 -5.86 -24.78 -4.80
CA GLU A 199 -6.34 -23.71 -3.91
C GLU A 199 -5.19 -23.01 -3.16
N ILE A 200 -4.20 -23.78 -2.69
CA ILE A 200 -3.03 -23.25 -1.98
C ILE A 200 -2.17 -22.45 -2.97
N LEU A 201 -1.98 -22.97 -4.19
CA LEU A 201 -1.25 -22.26 -5.25
C LEU A 201 -1.93 -20.92 -5.60
N VAL A 202 -3.26 -20.89 -5.72
CA VAL A 202 -4.01 -19.65 -5.96
C VAL A 202 -3.77 -18.64 -4.84
N GLY A 203 -3.68 -19.11 -3.59
CA GLY A 203 -3.28 -18.28 -2.44
C GLY A 203 -1.91 -17.64 -2.63
N TYR A 204 -0.89 -18.41 -2.97
CA TYR A 204 0.47 -17.90 -3.22
C TYR A 204 0.51 -16.90 -4.39
N ILE A 205 -0.22 -17.18 -5.47
CA ILE A 205 -0.34 -16.27 -6.62
C ILE A 205 -0.99 -14.96 -6.18
N ALA A 206 -2.12 -15.02 -5.49
CA ALA A 206 -2.84 -13.84 -5.03
C ALA A 206 -2.00 -12.99 -4.06
N GLY A 207 -1.36 -13.64 -3.08
CA GLY A 207 -0.46 -12.97 -2.14
C GLY A 207 0.73 -12.31 -2.84
N THR A 208 1.33 -13.00 -3.82
CA THR A 208 2.43 -12.45 -4.61
C THR A 208 1.98 -11.24 -5.43
N LEU A 209 0.83 -11.31 -6.10
CA LEU A 209 0.29 -10.19 -6.87
C LEU A 209 0.04 -8.96 -5.98
N VAL A 210 -0.56 -9.16 -4.81
CA VAL A 210 -0.77 -8.07 -3.83
C VAL A 210 0.58 -7.48 -3.40
N MET A 211 1.53 -8.31 -2.98
CA MET A 211 2.85 -7.86 -2.52
C MET A 211 3.58 -7.02 -3.57
N TYR A 212 3.63 -7.47 -4.83
CA TYR A 212 4.31 -6.74 -5.89
C TYR A 212 3.54 -5.49 -6.33
N ALA A 213 2.21 -5.52 -6.40
CA ALA A 213 1.41 -4.33 -6.68
C ALA A 213 1.63 -3.24 -5.62
N VAL A 214 1.66 -3.65 -4.35
CA VAL A 214 1.94 -2.78 -3.20
C VAL A 214 3.37 -2.23 -3.26
N ALA A 215 4.37 -3.07 -3.54
CA ALA A 215 5.77 -2.65 -3.69
C ALA A 215 5.93 -1.53 -4.73
N ILE A 216 5.21 -1.64 -5.85
CA ILE A 216 5.21 -0.62 -6.91
C ILE A 216 4.48 0.65 -6.49
N GLY A 217 3.28 0.51 -5.90
CA GLY A 217 2.45 1.64 -5.50
C GLY A 217 3.05 2.43 -4.33
N ALA A 218 3.78 1.78 -3.45
CA ALA A 218 4.42 2.39 -2.28
C ALA A 218 5.40 3.52 -2.64
N ALA A 219 5.99 3.50 -3.85
CA ALA A 219 6.86 4.56 -4.33
C ALA A 219 6.13 5.93 -4.43
N GLU A 220 4.88 5.95 -4.91
CA GLU A 220 4.07 7.18 -4.94
C GLU A 220 3.78 7.68 -3.51
N PHE A 221 3.53 6.78 -2.57
CA PHE A 221 3.27 7.14 -1.19
C PHE A 221 4.51 7.69 -0.48
N GLN A 222 5.70 7.18 -0.83
CA GLN A 222 6.97 7.72 -0.34
C GLN A 222 7.23 9.12 -0.91
N LEU A 223 6.94 9.34 -2.20
CA LEU A 223 7.02 10.67 -2.79
C LEU A 223 6.01 11.63 -2.13
N LEU A 224 4.76 11.19 -1.89
CA LEU A 224 3.77 11.98 -1.15
C LEU A 224 4.27 12.37 0.24
N ALA A 225 4.82 11.41 0.99
CA ALA A 225 5.38 11.68 2.31
C ALA A 225 6.48 12.74 2.18
N TYR A 226 7.47 12.53 1.31
CA TYR A 226 8.51 13.51 1.03
C TYR A 226 7.96 14.92 0.75
N CYS A 227 6.98 15.02 -0.17
CA CYS A 227 6.37 16.29 -0.56
C CYS A 227 5.63 16.96 0.61
N ARG A 228 4.85 16.23 1.40
CA ARG A 228 4.15 16.79 2.59
C ARG A 228 5.13 17.28 3.66
N PHE A 229 6.30 16.66 3.78
CA PHE A 229 7.33 17.11 4.72
C PHE A 229 8.08 18.34 4.22
N LYS A 230 8.37 18.40 2.91
CA LYS A 230 9.21 19.44 2.29
C LYS A 230 8.44 20.69 1.84
N PHE A 231 7.25 20.52 1.26
CA PHE A 231 6.54 21.58 0.53
C PHE A 231 5.20 21.93 1.18
N PRO A 232 4.98 23.20 1.58
CA PRO A 232 3.72 23.64 2.17
C PRO A 232 2.50 23.47 1.26
N SER A 233 2.63 23.53 -0.08
CA SER A 233 1.46 23.45 -0.98
C SER A 233 0.79 22.07 -1.04
N PHE A 234 1.46 21.03 -0.51
CA PHE A 234 0.88 19.70 -0.33
C PHE A 234 0.00 19.59 0.92
N TYR A 235 -0.05 20.64 1.74
CA TYR A 235 -0.92 20.73 2.90
C TYR A 235 -2.22 21.45 2.55
N ILE A 236 -3.35 20.88 2.98
CA ILE A 236 -4.69 21.46 2.80
C ILE A 236 -5.32 21.65 4.17
N SER A 237 -5.86 22.83 4.48
CA SER A 237 -6.57 23.02 5.75
C SER A 237 -7.96 22.39 5.76
N TRP A 238 -8.49 22.07 6.94
CA TRP A 238 -9.87 21.58 7.08
C TRP A 238 -10.87 22.63 6.56
N GLU A 239 -10.63 23.91 6.84
CA GLU A 239 -11.49 25.02 6.44
C GLU A 239 -11.47 25.25 4.93
N GLU A 240 -10.31 25.12 4.28
CA GLU A 240 -10.19 25.14 2.82
C GLU A 240 -10.95 23.96 2.19
N HIS A 241 -10.74 22.75 2.70
CA HIS A 241 -11.43 21.55 2.20
C HIS A 241 -12.94 21.66 2.34
N GLU A 242 -13.44 22.10 3.50
CA GLU A 242 -14.89 22.23 3.71
C GLU A 242 -15.48 23.34 2.84
N ARG A 243 -14.79 24.47 2.65
CA ARG A 243 -15.23 25.51 1.70
C ARG A 243 -15.36 24.97 0.27
N GLU A 244 -14.37 24.21 -0.20
CA GLU A 244 -14.45 23.58 -1.52
C GLU A 244 -15.57 22.55 -1.62
N ARG A 245 -15.75 21.73 -0.58
CA ARG A 245 -16.84 20.74 -0.51
C ARG A 245 -18.22 21.42 -0.60
N GLN A 246 -18.43 22.49 0.16
CA GLN A 246 -19.67 23.26 0.14
C GLN A 246 -19.92 23.91 -1.22
N LYS A 247 -18.88 24.45 -1.88
CA LYS A 247 -19.00 24.97 -3.26
C LYS A 247 -19.42 23.88 -4.24
N ARG A 248 -18.83 22.69 -4.17
CA ARG A 248 -19.20 21.55 -5.03
C ARG A 248 -20.65 21.13 -4.81
N LEU A 249 -21.09 21.03 -3.56
CA LEU A 249 -22.47 20.66 -3.22
C LEU A 249 -23.49 21.65 -3.83
N LYS A 250 -23.24 22.96 -3.68
CA LYS A 250 -24.10 24.01 -4.29
C LYS A 250 -24.19 23.86 -5.82
N LEU A 251 -23.07 23.60 -6.50
CA LEU A 251 -23.05 23.39 -7.94
C LEU A 251 -23.84 22.14 -8.36
N TYR A 252 -23.80 21.06 -7.56
CA TYR A 252 -24.62 19.87 -7.81
C TYR A 252 -26.11 20.18 -7.64
N GLU A 253 -26.50 20.86 -6.57
CA GLU A 253 -27.89 21.27 -6.34
C GLU A 253 -28.43 22.18 -7.46
N GLU A 254 -27.62 23.12 -7.96
CA GLU A 254 -27.98 23.97 -9.09
C GLU A 254 -28.18 23.18 -10.39
N LYS A 255 -27.30 22.19 -10.66
CA LYS A 255 -27.43 21.31 -11.83
C LYS A 255 -28.68 20.43 -11.75
N GLU A 256 -28.99 19.87 -10.59
CA GLU A 256 -30.22 19.09 -10.41
C GLU A 256 -31.47 19.95 -10.57
N LYS A 257 -31.48 21.17 -10.02
CA LYS A 257 -32.59 22.12 -10.21
C LYS A 257 -32.80 22.49 -11.69
N LYS A 258 -31.72 22.64 -12.48
CA LYS A 258 -31.82 22.88 -13.93
C LYS A 258 -32.41 21.69 -14.66
N LYS A 259 -31.92 20.47 -14.40
CA LYS A 259 -32.48 19.24 -14.99
C LYS A 259 -33.97 19.06 -14.71
N THR A 260 -34.40 19.30 -13.47
CA THR A 260 -35.82 19.20 -13.09
C THR A 260 -36.70 20.25 -13.77
N LYS A 261 -36.14 21.42 -14.12
CA LYS A 261 -36.84 22.47 -14.87
C LYS A 261 -36.93 22.20 -16.38
N GLU A 262 -36.00 21.43 -16.94
CA GLU A 262 -35.99 21.07 -18.37
C GLU A 262 -36.92 19.87 -18.67
N ILE A 263 -37.33 19.11 -17.65
CA ILE A 263 -38.22 17.93 -17.77
C ILE A 263 -39.70 18.31 -17.57
N LYS A 264 -40.00 19.55 -17.15
CA LYS A 264 -41.36 20.11 -17.02
C LYS A 264 -41.68 21.04 -18.18
#